data_AF-A0A3A8JAX8-F1
#
_entry.id   AF-A0A3A8JAX8-F1
#
_cell.length_a   1.000
_cell.length_b   1.000
_cell.length_c   1.000
_cell.angle_alpha   90.00
_cell.angle_beta   90.00
_cell.angle_gamma   90.00
#
_symmetry.space_group_name_H-M   'P 1'
#
loop_
_entity.id
_entity.type
_entity.pdbx_description
1 polymer ?
#
loop_
_entity_poly.entity_id
_entity_poly.type
_entity_poly.pdbx_seq_one_letter_code
_entity_poly.pdbx_strand_id
1 'polypeptide(L)'
;MRPNLSAFLSGLLFALGLGLGGMTDPANVLGFLDIAGDWDFRLAFVMGGAIAVHAALRPLIHQRERPLFAAKFPAFSSSRLDPKLLVGSALFGV
;
A
#
# COMPACT_ATOMS: atom_id res chain seq x y z
N MET A 1 22.59 6.32 12.50
CA MET A 1 22.21 4.92 12.80
C MET A 1 20.84 4.49 12.26
N ARG A 2 20.05 5.38 11.64
CA ARG A 2 18.62 5.51 11.94
C ARG A 2 17.61 5.10 10.85
N PRO A 3 17.82 5.36 9.54
CA PRO A 3 16.82 5.06 8.52
C PRO A 3 16.89 3.61 8.00
N ASN A 4 18.07 3.01 7.89
CA ASN A 4 18.22 1.66 7.31
C ASN A 4 17.59 0.59 8.19
N LEU A 5 17.72 0.69 9.53
CA LEU A 5 17.05 -0.22 10.45
C LEU A 5 15.53 -0.04 10.40
N SER A 6 15.02 1.20 10.37
CA SER A 6 13.59 1.43 10.20
C SER A 6 13.07 0.93 8.85
N ALA A 7 13.85 1.06 7.77
CA ALA A 7 13.48 0.55 6.45
C ALA A 7 13.45 -0.99 6.45
N PHE A 8 14.42 -1.64 7.09
CA PHE A 8 14.44 -3.10 7.25
C PHE A 8 13.23 -3.58 8.07
N LEU A 9 12.94 -2.97 9.22
CA LEU A 9 11.80 -3.34 10.05
C LEU A 9 10.47 -3.11 9.33
N SER A 10 10.30 -1.99 8.62
CA SER A 10 9.12 -1.73 7.80
C SER A 10 8.99 -2.74 6.66
N GLY A 11 10.09 -3.07 5.99
CA GLY A 11 10.12 -4.08 4.92
C GLY A 11 9.79 -5.47 5.45
N LEU A 12 10.30 -5.84 6.62
CA LEU A 12 10.00 -7.10 7.28
C LEU A 12 8.52 -7.18 7.69
N LEU A 13 7.98 -6.13 8.30
CA LEU A 13 6.56 -6.06 8.65
C LEU A 13 5.67 -6.14 7.40
N PHE A 14 6.04 -5.46 6.33
CA PHE A 14 5.33 -5.52 5.05
C PHE A 14 5.38 -6.93 4.44
N ALA A 15 6.55 -7.57 4.40
CA ALA A 15 6.71 -8.92 3.86
C ALA A 15 5.90 -9.96 4.66
N LEU A 16 5.89 -9.85 6.00
CA LEU A 16 5.06 -10.68 6.86
C LEU A 16 3.56 -10.44 6.59
N GLY A 17 3.14 -9.19 6.48
CA GLY A 17 1.75 -8.85 6.15
C GLY A 17 1.33 -9.35 4.76
N LEU A 18 2.23 -9.27 3.77
CA LEU A 18 1.99 -9.76 2.41
C LEU A 18 1.80 -11.28 2.40
N GLY A 19 2.66 -12.02 3.10
CA GLY A 19 2.59 -13.47 3.22
C GLY A 19 1.35 -13.94 3.99
N LEU A 20 1.09 -13.34 5.16
CA LEU A 20 -0.09 -13.68 5.97
C LEU A 20 -1.40 -13.30 5.29
N GLY A 21 -1.40 -12.22 4.50
CA GLY A 21 -2.56 -11.79 3.72
C GLY A 21 -2.78 -12.61 2.44
N GLY A 22 -1.90 -13.55 2.09
CA GLY A 22 -2.00 -14.33 0.86
C GLY A 22 -1.76 -13.50 -0.41
N MET A 23 -1.27 -12.27 -0.29
CA MET A 23 -1.14 -11.32 -1.41
C MET A 23 0.00 -11.65 -2.37
N THR A 24 0.74 -12.72 -2.10
CA THR A 24 1.74 -13.29 -3.02
C THR A 24 1.12 -14.18 -4.10
N ASP A 25 -0.14 -14.60 -3.93
CA ASP A 25 -0.86 -15.43 -4.90
C ASP A 25 -1.76 -14.56 -5.80
N PRO A 26 -1.51 -14.51 -7.13
CA PRO A 26 -2.35 -13.78 -8.07
C PRO A 26 -3.81 -14.24 -8.08
N ALA A 27 -4.09 -15.49 -7.71
CA ALA A 27 -5.45 -16.03 -7.68
C ALA A 27 -6.36 -15.25 -6.71
N ASN A 28 -5.80 -14.71 -5.61
CA ASN A 28 -6.57 -13.90 -4.66
C ASN A 28 -7.01 -12.55 -5.27
N VAL A 29 -6.22 -12.00 -6.19
CA VAL A 29 -6.58 -10.77 -6.90
C VAL A 29 -7.65 -11.07 -7.96
N LEU A 30 -7.47 -12.15 -8.71
CA LEU A 30 -8.44 -12.58 -9.72
C LEU A 30 -9.80 -12.95 -9.10
N GLY A 31 -9.79 -13.69 -7.99
CA GLY A 31 -11.01 -14.05 -7.25
C GLY A 31 -11.76 -12.84 -6.70
N PHE A 32 -11.04 -11.78 -6.31
CA PHE A 32 -11.69 -10.52 -5.92
C PHE A 32 -12.27 -9.74 -7.11
N LEU A 33 -11.70 -9.89 -8.31
CA LEU A 33 -12.22 -9.23 -9.52
C LEU A 33 -13.39 -10.00 -10.14
N ASP A 34 -13.58 -11.27 -9.78
CA ASP A 34 -14.67 -12.13 -10.26
C ASP A 34 -16.02 -11.82 -9.58
N ILE A 35 -16.48 -10.58 -9.71
CA ILE A 35 -17.72 -10.08 -9.09
C ILE A 35 -18.96 -10.79 -9.69
N ALA A 36 -18.85 -11.32 -10.90
CA ALA A 36 -19.94 -12.02 -11.61
C ALA A 36 -19.97 -13.54 -11.35
N GLY A 37 -18.92 -14.10 -10.71
CA GLY A 37 -18.75 -15.51 -10.44
C GLY A 37 -18.67 -15.81 -8.94
N ASP A 38 -17.63 -16.54 -8.53
CA ASP A 38 -17.41 -16.91 -7.12
C ASP A 38 -16.55 -15.84 -6.43
N TRP A 39 -17.18 -14.71 -6.14
CA TRP A 39 -16.47 -13.53 -5.66
C TRP A 39 -15.78 -13.77 -4.30
N ASP A 40 -14.44 -13.73 -4.28
CA ASP A 40 -13.62 -13.87 -3.07
C ASP A 40 -13.34 -12.50 -2.41
N PHE A 41 -13.93 -12.29 -1.24
CA PHE A 41 -13.79 -11.05 -0.46
C PHE A 41 -12.51 -10.93 0.37
N ARG A 42 -11.62 -11.93 0.39
CA ARG A 42 -10.39 -11.90 1.21
C ARG A 42 -9.54 -10.67 0.93
N LEU A 43 -9.40 -10.28 -0.34
CA LEU A 43 -8.67 -9.07 -0.72
C LEU A 43 -9.31 -7.80 -0.16
N ALA A 44 -10.65 -7.74 -0.11
CA ALA A 44 -11.37 -6.60 0.44
C ALA A 44 -11.04 -6.37 1.92
N PHE A 45 -10.90 -7.44 2.70
CA PHE A 45 -10.54 -7.33 4.12
C PHE A 45 -9.11 -6.82 4.30
N VAL A 46 -8.17 -7.30 3.48
CA VAL A 46 -6.77 -6.84 3.50
C VAL A 46 -6.66 -5.37 3.09
N MET A 47 -7.28 -5.00 1.96
CA MET A 47 -7.29 -3.60 1.50
C MET A 47 -8.01 -2.68 2.49
N GLY A 48 -9.17 -3.10 3.00
CA GLY A 48 -9.95 -2.35 3.97
C GLY A 48 -9.19 -2.13 5.27
N GLY A 49 -8.50 -3.17 5.79
CA GLY A 49 -7.62 -3.06 6.95
C GLY A 49 -6.47 -2.08 6.72
N ALA A 50 -5.79 -2.16 5.57
CA ALA A 50 -4.71 -1.24 5.22
C ALA A 50 -5.20 0.23 5.15
N ILE A 51 -6.35 0.46 4.49
CA ILE A 51 -6.97 1.79 4.39
C ILE A 51 -7.37 2.30 5.78
N ALA A 52 -8.01 1.47 6.61
CA ALA A 52 -8.46 1.84 7.94
C ALA A 52 -7.29 2.21 8.86
N VAL A 53 -6.22 1.41 8.88
CA VAL A 53 -5.00 1.69 9.66
C VAL A 53 -4.36 2.99 9.17
N HIS A 54 -4.24 3.19 7.85
CA HIS A 54 -3.71 4.43 7.32
C HIS A 54 -4.57 5.64 7.72
N ALA A 55 -5.89 5.55 7.53
CA ALA A 55 -6.83 6.62 7.86
C ALA A 55 -6.77 6.98 9.36
N ALA A 56 -6.66 5.99 10.25
CA ALA A 56 -6.55 6.20 11.69
C ALA A 56 -5.23 6.88 12.08
N LEU A 57 -4.09 6.49 11.48
CA LEU A 57 -2.78 7.03 11.83
C LEU A 57 -2.48 8.37 11.13
N ARG A 58 -3.04 8.60 9.94
CA ARG A 58 -2.82 9.80 9.12
C ARG A 58 -2.96 11.12 9.91
N PRO A 59 -4.04 11.40 10.66
CA PRO A 59 -4.17 12.66 11.39
C PRO A 59 -3.08 12.83 12.44
N LEU A 60 -2.70 11.76 13.16
CA LEU A 60 -1.63 11.79 14.15
C LEU A 60 -0.26 12.05 13.51
N ILE A 61 -0.03 11.52 12.30
CA ILE A 61 1.21 11.76 11.56
C ILE A 61 1.26 13.20 11.06
N HIS A 62 0.16 13.74 10.51
CA HIS A 62 0.12 15.12 10.00
C HIS A 62 0.21 16.20 11.08
N GLN A 63 -0.10 15.89 12.34
CA GLN A 63 0.12 16.80 13.46
C GLN A 63 1.61 16.97 13.81
N ARG A 64 2.50 16.11 13.30
CA ARG A 64 3.95 16.24 13.55
C ARG A 64 4.58 17.22 12.57
N GLU A 65 5.53 18.01 13.06
CA GLU A 65 6.31 18.93 12.22
C GLU A 65 7.33 18.20 11.32
N ARG A 66 7.84 17.04 11.78
CA ARG A 66 8.82 16.23 11.06
C ARG A 66 8.66 14.74 11.34
N PRO A 67 9.09 13.86 10.41
CA PRO A 67 9.14 12.41 10.66
C PRO A 67 10.20 12.04 11.71
N LEU A 68 10.04 10.85 12.32
CA LEU A 68 10.92 10.39 13.41
C LEU A 68 12.39 10.18 12.99
N PHE A 69 12.60 9.77 11.74
CA PHE A 69 13.93 9.38 11.23
C PHE A 69 14.44 10.25 10.08
N ALA A 70 13.78 11.39 9.78
CA ALA A 70 14.21 12.32 8.74
C ALA A 70 13.98 13.78 9.15
N ALA A 71 14.64 14.72 8.47
CA ALA A 71 14.63 16.13 8.85
C ALA A 71 13.32 16.85 8.51
N LYS A 72 12.65 16.43 7.43
CA LYS A 72 11.39 17.00 6.93
C LYS A 72 10.57 15.90 6.27
N PHE A 73 9.26 16.07 6.22
CA PHE A 73 8.42 15.22 5.37
C PHE A 73 8.81 15.43 3.90
N PRO A 74 8.83 14.37 3.08
CA PRO A 74 9.05 14.52 1.65
C PRO A 74 7.94 15.38 1.04
N ALA A 75 8.29 16.19 0.05
CA ALA A 75 7.30 16.95 -0.69
C ALA A 75 6.36 15.98 -1.42
N PHE A 76 5.05 16.13 -1.23
CA PHE A 76 4.08 15.39 -2.02
C PHE A 76 4.16 15.93 -3.45
N SER A 77 4.74 15.14 -4.37
CA SER A 77 4.57 15.42 -5.78
C SER A 77 3.09 15.34 -6.09
N SER A 78 2.50 16.41 -6.64
CA SER A 78 1.15 16.31 -7.17
C SER A 78 1.20 15.38 -8.36
N SER A 79 0.76 14.14 -8.16
CA SER A 79 0.65 13.17 -9.23
C SER A 79 -0.48 13.62 -10.14
N ARG A 80 -0.16 14.45 -11.14
CA ARG A 80 -1.09 14.74 -12.22
C ARG A 80 -1.32 13.45 -12.98
N LEU A 81 -2.59 13.12 -13.21
CA LEU A 81 -2.95 12.08 -14.16
C LEU A 81 -2.39 12.49 -15.53
N ASP A 82 -1.42 11.74 -16.02
CA ASP A 82 -0.82 11.96 -17.33
C ASP A 82 -0.97 10.71 -18.21
N PRO A 83 -0.86 10.86 -19.55
CA PRO A 83 -0.98 9.73 -20.46
C PRO A 83 0.07 8.64 -20.21
N LYS A 84 1.25 9.00 -19.69
CA LYS A 84 2.32 8.05 -19.39
C LYS A 84 1.93 7.11 -18.23
N LEU A 85 1.29 7.64 -17.20
CA LEU A 85 0.77 6.87 -16.08
C LEU A 85 -0.36 5.94 -16.51
N LEU A 86 -1.31 6.43 -17.33
CA LEU A 86 -2.43 5.62 -17.83
C LEU A 86 -1.95 4.47 -18.73
N VAL A 87 -1.04 4.75 -19.66
CA VAL A 87 -0.49 3.71 -20.55
C VAL A 87 0.39 2.74 -19.76
N GLY A 88 1.22 3.25 -18.84
CA GLY A 88 2.09 2.43 -18.01
C GLY A 88 1.31 1.50 -17.07
N SER A 89 0.24 1.97 -16.44
CA SER A 89 -0.59 1.13 -15.57
C SER A 89 -1.37 0.09 -16.37
N ALA A 90 -1.87 0.43 -17.56
CA ALA A 90 -2.53 -0.52 -18.44
C ALA A 90 -1.57 -1.62 -18.91
N LEU A 91 -0.34 -1.27 -19.31
CA LEU A 91 0.67 -2.26 -19.74
C LEU A 91 1.17 -3.14 -18.59
N PHE A 92 1.30 -2.59 -17.39
CA PHE A 92 1.73 -3.36 -16.22
C PHE A 92 0.69 -4.38 -15.76
N GLY A 93 -0.60 -4.10 -15.98
CA GLY A 93 -1.69 -4.99 -15.56
C GLY A 93 -2.02 -6.14 -16.52
N VAL A 94 -1.44 -6.16 -17.73
CA VAL A 94 -1.58 -7.22 -18.74
C VAL A 94 -0.50 -8.26 -18.55
#